data_AF-A0A946XMX5-F1
#
_entry.id   AF-A0A946XMX5-F1
#
_cell.length_a   1.000
_cell.length_b   1.000
_cell.length_c   1.000
_cell.angle_alpha   90.00
_cell.angle_beta   90.00
_cell.angle_gamma   90.00
#
_symmetry.space_group_name_H-M   'P 1'
#
loop_
_entity.id
_entity.type
_entity.pdbx_description
1 polymer ?
#
loop_
_entity_poly.entity_id
_entity_poly.type
_entity_poly.pdbx_seq_one_letter_code
_entity_poly.pdbx_strand_id
1 'polypeptide(L)' 'MSTLTIRNVEEKVVEKLKARAKANERSLEAEVRHILANSSDRLTGQDAIDLVNRIAAMTPKGVKQTDSTEMLREDRNR' A
#
# COMPACT_ATOMS: atom_id res chain seq x y z
N MET A 1 -15.25 16.90 5.48
CA MET A 1 -14.12 16.79 6.42
C MET A 1 -14.61 16.06 7.65
N SER A 2 -13.94 14.98 8.03
CA SER A 2 -14.19 14.25 9.28
C SER A 2 -13.06 14.56 10.27
N THR A 3 -13.38 14.68 11.55
CA THR A 3 -12.40 14.93 12.61
C THR A 3 -12.30 13.69 13.50
N LEU A 4 -11.09 13.17 13.67
CA LEU A 4 -10.78 12.04 14.55
C LEU A 4 -9.99 12.55 15.76
N THR A 5 -10.38 12.15 16.96
CA THR A 5 -9.61 12.42 18.19
C THR A 5 -9.09 11.12 18.77
N ILE A 6 -7.79 11.03 19.00
CA ILE A 6 -7.14 9.86 19.61
C ILE A 6 -6.68 10.28 21.00
N ARG A 7 -7.24 9.65 22.04
CA ARG A 7 -6.92 9.95 23.45
C ARG A 7 -5.91 8.93 23.98
N ASN A 8 -5.21 9.30 25.05
CA ASN A 8 -4.29 8.43 25.78
C ASN A 8 -3.17 7.82 24.91
N VAL A 9 -2.63 8.60 23.96
CA VAL A 9 -1.46 8.19 23.19
C VAL A 9 -0.22 8.34 24.05
N GLU A 10 0.63 7.32 24.09
CA GLU A 10 1.90 7.40 24.80
C GLU A 10 2.78 8.53 24.24
N GLU A 11 3.37 9.33 25.14
CA GLU A 11 4.22 10.47 24.76
C GLU A 11 5.37 10.06 23.83
N LYS A 12 5.95 8.87 24.07
CA LYS A 12 7.01 8.29 23.23
C LYS A 12 6.57 8.10 21.77
N VAL A 13 5.31 7.78 21.54
CA VAL A 13 4.74 7.60 20.19
C VAL A 13 4.58 8.97 19.52
N VAL A 14 4.09 9.96 20.25
CA VAL A 14 3.95 11.34 19.76
C VAL A 14 5.30 11.91 19.34
N GLU A 15 6.34 11.73 20.15
CA GLU A 15 7.70 12.19 19.84
C GLU A 15 8.28 11.52 18.58
N LYS A 16 8.08 10.21 18.42
CA LYS A 16 8.48 9.51 17.19
C LYS A 16 7.75 10.05 15.95
N LEU A 17 6.45 10.33 16.07
CA LEU A 17 5.66 10.88 14.97
C LEU A 17 6.10 12.31 14.62
N LYS A 18 6.43 13.16 15.61
CA LYS A 18 7.00 14.50 15.37
C LYS A 18 8.33 14.41 14.64
N ALA A 19 9.24 13.54 15.07
CA ALA A 19 10.53 13.34 14.41
C ALA A 19 10.35 12.90 12.95
N ARG A 20 9.43 11.96 12.70
CA ARG A 20 9.08 11.50 11.36
C ARG A 20 8.46 12.60 10.49
N ALA A 21 7.55 13.40 11.06
CA ALA A 21 6.94 14.53 10.35
C ALA A 21 8.00 15.57 9.93
N LYS A 22 8.96 15.86 10.83
CA LYS A 22 10.10 16.75 10.53
C LYS A 22 10.97 16.20 9.40
N ALA A 23 11.28 14.90 9.43
CA ALA A 23 12.07 14.25 8.38
C ALA A 23 11.37 14.26 7.01
N ASN A 24 10.03 14.21 7.00
CA ASN A 24 9.21 14.25 5.79
C ASN A 24 8.80 15.67 5.37
N GLU A 25 9.32 16.72 6.03
CA GLU A 25 8.99 18.13 5.78
C GLU A 25 7.46 18.43 5.83
N ARG A 26 6.76 17.76 6.74
CA ARG A 26 5.30 17.85 6.89
C ARG A 26 4.93 18.24 8.32
N SER A 27 3.74 18.81 8.50
CA SER A 27 3.16 18.99 9.83
C SER A 27 2.83 17.63 10.44
N LEU A 28 2.76 17.56 11.78
CA LEU A 28 2.38 16.33 12.49
C LEU A 28 1.02 15.81 12.02
N GLU A 29 0.04 16.71 11.85
CA GLU A 29 -1.29 16.36 11.36
C GLU A 29 -1.23 15.78 9.93
N ALA A 30 -0.44 16.40 9.05
CA ALA A 30 -0.27 15.92 7.67
C ALA A 30 0.40 14.54 7.63
N GLU A 31 1.39 14.29 8.49
CA GLU A 31 2.04 12.98 8.59
C GLU A 31 1.07 11.92 9.12
N VAL A 32 0.30 12.21 10.16
CA VAL A 32 -0.71 11.29 10.70
C VAL A 32 -1.78 10.98 9.65
N ARG A 33 -2.27 11.98 8.92
CA ARG A 33 -3.23 11.78 7.83
C ARG A 33 -2.66 10.90 6.72
N HIS A 34 -1.40 11.12 6.35
CA HIS A 34 -0.71 10.31 5.36
C HIS A 34 -0.51 8.86 5.81
N ILE A 35 -0.16 8.64 7.09
CA ILE A 35 -0.07 7.30 7.67
C ILE A 35 -1.43 6.61 7.66
N LEU A 36 -2.49 7.29 8.04
CA LEU A 36 -3.85 6.74 8.05
C LEU A 36 -4.31 6.36 6.64
N ALA A 37 -4.11 7.23 5.65
CA ALA A 37 -4.44 6.95 4.25
C ALA A 37 -3.67 5.72 3.71
N ASN A 38 -2.35 5.68 3.93
CA ASN A 38 -1.55 4.54 3.48
C ASN A 38 -1.87 3.25 4.23
N SER A 39 -2.36 3.34 5.46
CA SER A 39 -2.75 2.18 6.26
C SER A 39 -4.14 1.67 5.88
N SER A 40 -5.05 2.55 5.46
CA SER A 40 -6.37 2.16 4.97
C SER A 40 -6.32 1.56 3.57
N ASP A 41 -5.39 2.00 2.73
CA ASP A 41 -5.26 1.51 1.35
C ASP A 41 -4.49 0.19 1.25
N ARG A 42 -3.83 -0.24 2.34
CA ARG A 42 -3.19 -1.55 2.39
C ARG A 42 -4.26 -2.63 2.50
N LEU A 43 -4.36 -3.47 1.47
CA LEU A 43 -5.12 -4.71 1.53
C LEU A 43 -4.72 -5.46 2.80
N THR A 44 -5.70 -5.84 3.63
CA THR A 44 -5.42 -6.80 4.68
C THR A 44 -4.95 -8.11 4.05
N GLY A 45 -4.29 -8.98 4.83
CA GLY A 45 -3.86 -10.29 4.32
C GLY A 45 -5.02 -11.07 3.69
N GLN A 46 -6.22 -10.92 4.26
CA GLN A 46 -7.43 -11.53 3.70
C GLN A 46 -7.88 -10.84 2.41
N ASP A 47 -7.90 -9.51 2.35
CA ASP A 47 -8.27 -8.79 1.13
C ASP A 47 -7.33 -9.13 -0.04
N ALA A 48 -6.03 -9.33 0.26
CA ALA A 48 -5.05 -9.77 -0.71
C ALA A 48 -5.33 -11.18 -1.24
N ILE A 49 -5.68 -12.12 -0.35
CA ILE A 49 -6.09 -13.47 -0.73
C ILE A 49 -7.35 -13.44 -1.61
N ASP A 50 -8.34 -12.64 -1.23
CA ASP A 50 -9.60 -12.51 -1.96
C ASP A 50 -9.39 -11.88 -3.35
N LEU A 51 -8.50 -10.89 -3.45
CA LEU A 51 -8.08 -10.32 -4.71
C LEU A 51 -7.40 -11.35 -5.61
N VAL A 52 -6.45 -12.13 -5.07
CA VAL A 52 -5.76 -13.20 -5.81
C VAL A 52 -6.75 -14.25 -6.30
N ASN A 53 -7.68 -14.68 -5.45
CA ASN A 53 -8.72 -15.64 -5.82
C ASN A 53 -9.61 -15.12 -6.94
N ARG A 54 -9.98 -13.83 -6.89
CA ARG A 54 -10.76 -13.18 -7.96
C ARG A 54 -10.00 -13.15 -9.28
N ILE A 55 -8.72 -12.76 -9.25
CA ILE A 55 -7.86 -12.75 -10.45
C ILE A 55 -7.71 -14.17 -11.01
N ALA A 56 -7.47 -15.16 -10.14
CA ALA A 56 -7.34 -16.56 -10.55
C ALA A 56 -8.63 -17.11 -11.18
N ALA A 57 -9.80 -16.69 -10.70
CA ALA A 57 -11.10 -17.05 -11.28
C ALA A 57 -11.35 -16.41 -12.66
N MET A 58 -10.87 -15.18 -12.88
CA MET A 58 -10.96 -14.49 -14.17
C MET A 58 -9.91 -14.96 -15.18
N THR A 59 -8.84 -15.63 -14.72
CA THR A 59 -7.75 -16.09 -15.59
C THR A 59 -8.16 -17.38 -16.31
N PRO A 60 -8.17 -17.41 -17.66
CA PRO A 60 -8.55 -18.60 -18.41
C PRO A 60 -7.66 -19.80 -18.09
N LYS A 61 -8.28 -20.90 -17.67
CA LYS A 61 -7.58 -22.16 -17.40
C LYS A 61 -7.30 -22.90 -18.71
N GLY A 62 -6.10 -23.49 -18.84
CA GLY A 62 -5.72 -24.28 -20.00
C GLY A 62 -5.19 -23.48 -21.20
N VAL A 63 -5.12 -22.15 -21.11
CA VAL A 63 -4.45 -21.32 -22.11
C VAL A 63 -2.99 -21.15 -21.69
N LYS A 64 -2.05 -21.55 -22.56
CA LYS A 64 -0.62 -21.34 -22.33
C LYS A 64 -0.36 -19.83 -22.35
N GLN A 65 -0.03 -19.27 -21.21
CA GLN A 65 0.41 -17.88 -21.11
C GLN A 65 1.84 -17.77 -21.67
N THR A 66 2.09 -16.74 -22.46
CA THR A 66 3.44 -16.45 -22.98
C THR A 66 4.33 -16.03 -21.82
N ASP A 67 5.56 -16.52 -21.80
CA ASP A 67 6.51 -16.10 -20.78
C ASP A 67 6.87 -14.63 -21.00
N SER A 68 6.62 -13.82 -19.98
CA SER A 68 7.02 -12.40 -19.94
C SER A 68 8.50 -12.18 -20.29
N THR A 69 9.39 -13.14 -20.00
CA THR A 69 10.82 -13.03 -20.33
C THR A 69 11.10 -13.14 -21.83
N GLU A 70 10.26 -13.82 -22.60
CA GLU A 70 10.36 -13.85 -24.06
C GLU A 70 9.97 -12.48 -24.63
N MET A 71 8.86 -11.91 -24.17
CA MET A 71 8.38 -10.58 -24.60
C MET A 71 9.41 -9.47 -24.31
N LEU A 72 10.02 -9.49 -23.12
CA LEU A 72 11.05 -8.52 -22.74
C LEU A 72 12.38 -8.68 -23.51
N ARG A 73 12.63 -9.84 -24.12
CA ARG A 73 13.78 -10.03 -25.02
C ARG A 73 13.48 -9.49 -26.41
N GLU A 74 12.28 -9.70 -26.92
CA GLU A 74 11.83 -9.16 -28.20
C GLU A 74 11.88 -7.62 -28.22
N ASP A 75 11.40 -6.98 -27.15
CA ASP A 75 11.38 -5.50 -27.04
C ASP A 75 12.79 -4.89 -26.94
N ARG A 76 13.74 -5.60 -26.33
CA ARG A 76 15.15 -5.16 -26.24
C ARG A 76 15.93 -5.28 -27.54
N ASN A 77 15.44 -6.10 -28.47
CA ASN A 77 16.07 -6.37 -29.75
C ASN A 77 15.46 -5.54 -30.91
N ARG A 78 14.56 -4.59 -30.59
CA ARG A 78 14.02 -3.57 -31.50
C ARG A 78 14.79 -2.26 -31.38
#